data_AF-A0A0B7BD36-F1
#
_entry.id   AF-A0A0B7BD36-F1
#
_cell.length_a   1.000
_cell.length_b   1.000
_cell.length_c   1.000
_cell.angle_alpha   90.00
_cell.angle_beta   90.00
_cell.angle_gamma   90.00
#
_symmetry.space_group_name_H-M   'P 1'
#
loop_
_entity.id
_entity.type
_entity.pdbx_description
1 polymer ?
#
loop_
_entity_poly.entity_id
_entity_poly.type
_entity_poly.pdbx_seq_one_letter_code
_entity_poly.pdbx_strand_id
1 'polypeptide(L)'
;MQVNSTNLLADQILATIYGQCVGDALGLLTEFMSKKEAKKYYGNKPRNLEYSQKVPDFHRSRWAEGDWTDDSDHMFVILQSILYNKGEVIATDFAVRIKRWMRKGFPDLGDVAGMGIGATTKAVLSHGSFTTDPHKIASECWENSQRNIAPNGAVMRTSILGIHQWDDLDSVFRNTLEICKTTHYDPRCQASTVATTTCIALMLQQTAHHGDGKKLSKNVDLLIKQSYDTACKVLETDEQKQELWFYMSCTKLKQLQLAEPGKIGYTYKCLGAGFWAFKQDNFKKALIKVVMEFYFHDI
;
A
#
# COMPACT_ATOMS: atom_id res chain seq x y z
N MET A 1 -5.14 -34.51 -10.72
CA MET A 1 -5.69 -33.93 -9.49
C MET A 1 -6.46 -32.69 -9.89
N GLN A 2 -7.78 -32.66 -9.66
CA GLN A 2 -8.60 -31.46 -9.88
C GLN A 2 -8.17 -30.42 -8.84
N VAL A 3 -7.58 -29.31 -9.29
CA VAL A 3 -7.40 -28.13 -8.47
C VAL A 3 -8.79 -27.49 -8.38
N ASN A 4 -9.45 -27.57 -7.22
CA ASN A 4 -10.74 -26.91 -7.00
C ASN A 4 -10.56 -25.38 -7.11
N SER A 5 -11.48 -24.70 -7.77
CA SER A 5 -11.53 -23.22 -7.87
C SER A 5 -11.45 -22.48 -6.53
N THR A 6 -11.93 -23.09 -5.44
CA THR A 6 -11.78 -22.58 -4.05
C THR A 6 -10.33 -22.47 -3.61
N ASN A 7 -9.46 -23.36 -4.09
CA ASN A 7 -8.03 -23.36 -3.77
C ASN A 7 -7.32 -22.19 -4.49
N LEU A 8 -7.69 -21.91 -5.75
CA LEU A 8 -7.09 -20.81 -6.51
C LEU A 8 -7.43 -19.44 -5.92
N LEU A 9 -8.68 -19.22 -5.49
CA LEU A 9 -9.07 -17.97 -4.83
C LEU A 9 -8.31 -17.77 -3.52
N ALA A 10 -8.23 -18.82 -2.68
CA ALA A 10 -7.46 -18.78 -1.44
C ALA A 10 -5.97 -18.49 -1.71
N ASP A 11 -5.39 -19.10 -2.75
CA ASP A 11 -4.01 -18.84 -3.18
C ASP A 11 -3.81 -17.38 -3.60
N GLN A 12 -4.76 -16.75 -4.32
CA GLN A 12 -4.65 -15.34 -4.68
C GLN A 12 -4.76 -14.41 -3.47
N ILE A 13 -5.63 -14.73 -2.51
CA ILE A 13 -5.74 -13.97 -1.25
C ILE A 13 -4.42 -14.03 -0.47
N LEU A 14 -3.87 -15.24 -0.29
CA LEU A 14 -2.58 -15.44 0.37
C LEU A 14 -1.45 -14.77 -0.40
N ALA A 15 -1.44 -14.85 -1.72
CA ALA A 15 -0.43 -14.20 -2.56
C ALA A 15 -0.45 -12.67 -2.43
N THR A 16 -1.62 -12.04 -2.27
CA THR A 16 -1.72 -10.59 -2.00
C THR A 16 -1.13 -10.23 -0.64
N ILE A 17 -1.44 -11.00 0.41
CA ILE A 17 -0.92 -10.76 1.77
C ILE A 17 0.60 -10.96 1.81
N TYR A 18 1.09 -12.11 1.32
CA TYR A 18 2.52 -12.38 1.25
C TYR A 18 3.25 -11.41 0.32
N GLY A 19 2.64 -11.04 -0.79
CA GLY A 19 3.20 -10.08 -1.73
C GLY A 19 3.45 -8.71 -1.10
N GLN A 20 2.54 -8.25 -0.24
CA GLN A 20 2.73 -7.03 0.55
C GLN A 20 3.90 -7.18 1.52
N CYS A 21 3.91 -8.21 2.36
CA CYS A 21 4.98 -8.45 3.34
C CYS A 21 6.36 -8.59 2.68
N VAL A 22 6.45 -9.31 1.56
CA VAL A 22 7.69 -9.49 0.80
C VAL A 22 8.13 -8.17 0.14
N GLY A 23 7.18 -7.40 -0.39
CA GLY A 23 7.46 -6.12 -1.03
C GLY A 23 7.99 -5.08 -0.05
N ASP A 24 7.37 -5.00 1.12
CA ASP A 24 7.76 -4.17 2.25
C ASP A 24 9.18 -4.53 2.75
N ALA A 25 9.40 -5.78 3.16
CA ALA A 25 10.70 -6.23 3.67
C ALA A 25 11.85 -6.04 2.67
N LEU A 26 11.60 -6.24 1.37
CA LEU A 26 12.60 -5.97 0.33
C LEU A 26 12.76 -4.46 0.02
N GLY A 27 11.69 -3.67 0.14
CA GLY A 27 11.72 -2.21 -0.01
C GLY A 27 12.62 -1.53 1.01
N LEU A 28 12.63 -2.04 2.26
CA LEU A 28 13.50 -1.57 3.34
C LEU A 28 14.99 -1.62 2.97
N LEU A 29 15.41 -2.55 2.10
CA LEU A 29 16.79 -2.66 1.65
C LEU A 29 17.31 -1.36 1.02
N THR A 30 16.45 -0.59 0.37
CA THR A 30 16.83 0.63 -0.38
C THR A 30 16.12 1.90 0.07
N GLU A 31 15.23 1.83 1.06
CA GLU A 31 14.56 3.01 1.60
C GLU A 31 15.55 4.12 2.02
N PHE A 32 15.33 5.34 1.56
CA PHE A 32 16.22 6.49 1.74
C PHE A 32 17.62 6.40 1.12
N MET A 33 17.94 5.35 0.36
CA MET A 33 19.17 5.32 -0.45
C MET A 33 19.00 6.09 -1.75
N SER A 34 20.07 6.74 -2.19
CA SER A 34 20.23 7.16 -3.59
C SER A 34 20.46 5.95 -4.50
N LYS A 35 20.24 6.10 -5.83
CA LYS A 35 20.55 5.01 -6.78
C LYS A 35 22.03 4.66 -6.74
N LYS A 36 22.91 5.64 -6.45
CA LYS A 36 24.34 5.41 -6.37
C LYS A 36 24.68 4.50 -5.20
N GLU A 37 24.07 4.72 -4.04
CA GLU A 37 24.24 3.86 -2.86
C GLU A 37 23.61 2.48 -3.08
N ALA A 38 22.37 2.41 -3.58
CA ALA A 38 21.73 1.14 -3.89
C ALA A 38 22.58 0.32 -4.88
N LYS A 39 23.13 0.96 -5.92
CA LYS A 39 24.05 0.31 -6.88
C LYS A 39 25.38 -0.10 -6.27
N LYS A 40 25.90 0.66 -5.30
CA LYS A 40 27.13 0.33 -4.57
C LYS A 40 26.95 -0.95 -3.76
N TYR A 41 25.82 -1.10 -3.07
CA TYR A 41 25.56 -2.26 -2.21
C TYR A 41 25.01 -3.48 -2.96
N TYR A 42 24.11 -3.28 -3.93
CA TYR A 42 23.37 -4.36 -4.59
C TYR A 42 23.72 -4.54 -6.08
N GLY A 43 24.60 -3.70 -6.62
CA GLY A 43 24.99 -3.72 -8.04
C GLY A 43 24.00 -3.00 -8.96
N ASN A 44 24.38 -2.85 -10.23
CA ASN A 44 23.58 -2.08 -11.21
C ASN A 44 22.27 -2.75 -11.64
N LYS A 45 22.27 -4.09 -11.72
CA LYS A 45 21.15 -4.91 -12.18
C LYS A 45 21.15 -6.24 -11.41
N PRO A 46 20.88 -6.22 -10.10
CA PRO A 46 20.84 -7.43 -9.30
C PRO A 46 19.85 -8.43 -9.92
N ARG A 47 20.23 -9.71 -9.97
CA ARG A 47 19.31 -10.79 -10.37
C ARG A 47 18.36 -11.15 -9.23
N ASN A 48 18.84 -11.02 -7.99
CA ASN A 48 18.14 -11.31 -6.74
C ASN A 48 18.41 -10.19 -5.74
N LEU A 49 17.46 -9.97 -4.84
CA LEU A 49 17.65 -9.27 -3.58
C LEU A 49 17.26 -10.24 -2.47
N GLU A 50 18.07 -10.32 -1.43
CA GLU A 50 17.90 -11.22 -0.29
C GLU A 50 17.87 -10.42 1.01
N TYR A 51 17.11 -10.89 1.98
CA TYR A 51 16.93 -10.19 3.26
C TYR A 51 18.27 -9.98 4.00
N SER A 52 19.17 -10.96 3.91
CA SER A 52 20.53 -10.92 4.47
C SER A 52 21.45 -9.86 3.87
N GLN A 53 21.05 -9.25 2.75
CA GLN A 53 21.82 -8.17 2.12
C GLN A 53 21.54 -6.81 2.78
N LYS A 54 20.70 -6.76 3.82
CA LYS A 54 20.35 -5.52 4.52
C LYS A 54 21.60 -4.82 5.07
N VAL A 55 21.81 -3.59 4.60
CA VAL A 55 22.92 -2.74 5.04
C VAL A 55 22.72 -2.33 6.51
N PRO A 56 23.72 -2.52 7.40
CA PRO A 56 23.59 -2.21 8.83
C PRO A 56 23.80 -0.71 9.10
N ASP A 57 22.90 0.14 8.60
CA ASP A 57 22.88 1.58 8.86
C ASP A 57 21.89 1.96 9.97
N PHE A 58 21.89 3.23 10.39
CA PHE A 58 21.03 3.74 11.45
C PHE A 58 19.53 3.47 11.20
N HIS A 59 19.09 3.48 9.94
CA HIS A 59 17.69 3.29 9.60
C HIS A 59 17.32 1.81 9.61
N ARG A 60 18.01 0.98 8.82
CA ARG A 60 17.69 -0.45 8.59
C ARG A 60 17.98 -1.34 9.79
N SER A 61 18.91 -0.94 10.67
CA SER A 61 19.27 -1.69 11.88
C SER A 61 18.17 -1.67 12.94
N ARG A 62 17.09 -0.92 12.74
CA ARG A 62 15.91 -0.91 13.62
C ARG A 62 15.07 -2.19 13.52
N TRP A 63 15.16 -2.91 12.40
CA TRP A 63 14.39 -4.14 12.15
C TRP A 63 15.28 -5.38 12.20
N ALA A 64 14.69 -6.56 12.37
CA ALA A 64 15.42 -7.82 12.20
C ALA A 64 15.66 -8.15 10.71
N GLU A 65 16.48 -9.14 10.39
CA GLU A 65 16.63 -9.62 9.01
C GLU A 65 15.33 -10.29 8.55
N GLY A 66 14.83 -9.89 7.38
CA GLY A 66 13.59 -10.42 6.79
C GLY A 66 12.30 -9.87 7.39
N ASP A 67 12.43 -8.98 8.36
CA ASP A 67 11.32 -8.27 9.00
C ASP A 67 10.75 -7.19 8.07
N TRP A 68 9.48 -6.85 8.28
CA TRP A 68 8.74 -5.84 7.52
C TRP A 68 8.53 -4.55 8.35
N THR A 69 7.98 -3.49 7.74
CA THR A 69 7.81 -2.19 8.39
C THR A 69 6.34 -1.89 8.74
N ASP A 70 6.03 -0.60 8.94
CA ASP A 70 4.67 -0.14 9.22
C ASP A 70 3.68 -0.38 8.08
N ASP A 71 4.14 -0.60 6.85
CA ASP A 71 3.27 -0.94 5.71
C ASP A 71 2.50 -2.25 6.00
N SER A 72 3.21 -3.32 6.35
CA SER A 72 2.64 -4.62 6.68
C SER A 72 2.01 -4.66 8.07
N ASP A 73 2.62 -4.01 9.06
CA ASP A 73 2.04 -3.98 10.40
C ASP A 73 0.66 -3.32 10.40
N HIS A 74 0.51 -2.18 9.73
CA HIS A 74 -0.79 -1.52 9.66
C HIS A 74 -1.82 -2.34 8.87
N MET A 75 -1.40 -3.13 7.88
CA MET A 75 -2.30 -4.07 7.21
C MET A 75 -2.82 -5.13 8.18
N PHE A 76 -1.96 -5.70 9.02
CA PHE A 76 -2.38 -6.64 10.06
C PHE A 76 -3.26 -5.97 11.13
N VAL A 77 -3.01 -4.71 11.48
CA VAL A 77 -3.88 -3.94 12.37
C VAL A 77 -5.29 -3.77 11.79
N ILE A 78 -5.41 -3.50 10.48
CA ILE A 78 -6.71 -3.46 9.77
C ILE A 78 -7.38 -4.84 9.83
N LEU A 79 -6.66 -5.91 9.50
CA LEU A 79 -7.19 -7.27 9.54
C LEU A 79 -7.68 -7.65 10.94
N GLN A 80 -6.91 -7.35 11.99
CA GLN A 80 -7.30 -7.61 13.38
C GLN A 80 -8.55 -6.84 13.79
N SER A 81 -8.71 -5.59 13.31
CA SER A 81 -9.94 -4.81 13.52
C SER A 81 -11.16 -5.51 12.92
N ILE A 82 -11.06 -5.90 11.64
CA ILE A 82 -12.16 -6.58 10.93
C ILE A 82 -12.53 -7.90 11.61
N LEU A 83 -11.53 -8.73 11.95
CA LEU A 83 -11.76 -10.01 12.61
C LEU A 83 -12.41 -9.85 13.97
N TYR A 84 -11.94 -8.90 14.78
CA TYR A 84 -12.52 -8.62 16.10
C TYR A 84 -13.97 -8.17 16.00
N ASN A 85 -14.29 -7.35 14.99
CA ASN A 85 -15.63 -6.85 14.73
C ASN A 85 -16.47 -7.79 13.84
N LYS A 86 -16.12 -9.09 13.79
CA LYS A 86 -16.88 -10.14 13.10
C LYS A 86 -17.15 -9.85 11.62
N GLY A 87 -16.20 -9.20 10.95
CA GLY A 87 -16.29 -8.81 9.54
C GLY A 87 -16.71 -7.37 9.32
N GLU A 88 -17.09 -6.61 10.34
CA GLU A 88 -17.44 -5.19 10.17
C GLU A 88 -16.20 -4.30 10.18
N VAL A 89 -16.19 -3.27 9.33
CA VAL A 89 -15.13 -2.26 9.28
C VAL A 89 -15.53 -1.08 10.16
N ILE A 90 -14.87 -0.94 11.31
CA ILE A 90 -15.17 0.10 12.31
C ILE A 90 -13.97 1.02 12.47
N ALA A 91 -14.10 2.28 12.03
CA ALA A 91 -13.01 3.26 12.07
C ALA A 91 -12.47 3.53 13.48
N THR A 92 -13.33 3.60 14.49
CA THR A 92 -12.92 3.86 15.89
C THR A 92 -12.15 2.68 16.49
N ASP A 93 -12.52 1.44 16.19
CA ASP A 93 -11.77 0.27 16.62
C ASP A 93 -10.40 0.21 15.94
N PHE A 94 -10.34 0.47 14.62
CA PHE A 94 -9.05 0.63 13.93
C PHE A 94 -8.19 1.72 14.56
N ALA A 95 -8.77 2.89 14.88
CA ALA A 95 -8.07 4.01 15.50
C ALA A 95 -7.47 3.64 16.87
N VAL A 96 -8.21 2.91 17.70
CA VAL A 96 -7.70 2.38 18.98
C VAL A 96 -6.52 1.46 18.76
N ARG A 97 -6.61 0.53 17.80
CA ARG A 97 -5.56 -0.46 17.54
C ARG A 97 -4.32 0.15 16.94
N ILE A 98 -4.43 1.03 15.95
CA ILE A 98 -3.26 1.67 15.35
C ILE A 98 -2.56 2.61 16.34
N LYS A 99 -3.30 3.28 17.23
CA LYS A 99 -2.70 4.06 18.33
C LYS A 99 -2.00 3.16 19.35
N ARG A 100 -2.53 1.97 19.63
CA ARG A 100 -1.86 0.96 20.45
C ARG A 100 -0.59 0.45 19.78
N TRP A 101 -0.64 0.11 18.50
CA TRP A 101 0.53 -0.31 17.72
C TRP A 101 1.61 0.77 17.76
N MET A 102 1.27 2.05 17.54
CA MET A 102 2.25 3.15 17.63
C MET A 102 3.03 3.15 18.97
N ARG A 103 2.36 2.77 20.07
CA ARG A 103 2.95 2.74 21.42
C ARG A 103 3.67 1.45 21.78
N LYS A 104 3.36 0.33 21.13
CA LYS A 104 3.78 -1.02 21.58
C LYS A 104 4.29 -1.94 20.48
N GLY A 105 4.16 -1.57 19.21
CA GLY A 105 4.30 -2.48 18.06
C GLY A 105 3.43 -3.72 18.23
N PHE A 106 3.94 -4.87 17.79
CA PHE A 106 3.46 -6.20 18.16
C PHE A 106 4.39 -6.85 19.21
N PRO A 107 4.05 -6.77 20.52
CA PRO A 107 4.88 -7.35 21.57
C PRO A 107 5.11 -8.86 21.43
N ASP A 108 4.16 -9.57 20.84
CA ASP A 108 4.27 -11.02 20.59
C ASP A 108 5.35 -11.35 19.52
N LEU A 109 5.76 -10.36 18.73
CA LEU A 109 6.87 -10.44 17.78
C LEU A 109 8.16 -9.81 18.34
N GLY A 110 8.15 -9.35 19.59
CA GLY A 110 9.30 -8.73 20.25
C GLY A 110 9.35 -7.21 20.15
N ASP A 111 8.35 -6.56 19.57
CA ASP A 111 8.34 -5.10 19.47
C ASP A 111 8.11 -4.41 20.81
N VAL A 112 8.71 -3.25 20.95
CA VAL A 112 8.50 -2.35 22.11
C VAL A 112 7.75 -1.06 21.74
N ALA A 113 7.68 -0.73 20.45
CA ALA A 113 6.98 0.41 19.88
C ALA A 113 6.78 0.22 18.36
N GLY A 114 5.82 0.94 17.78
CA GLY A 114 5.67 0.98 16.32
C GLY A 114 6.86 1.69 15.68
N MET A 115 7.49 1.05 14.69
CA MET A 115 8.59 1.62 13.91
C MET A 115 8.09 2.07 12.52
N GLY A 116 8.90 2.76 11.73
CA GLY A 116 8.52 3.23 10.38
C GLY A 116 7.50 4.37 10.28
N ILE A 117 6.70 4.63 11.33
CA ILE A 117 5.56 5.57 11.29
C ILE A 117 5.85 6.93 10.62
N GLY A 118 5.14 7.19 9.52
CA GLY A 118 5.17 8.46 8.80
C GLY A 118 4.66 9.66 9.60
N ALA A 119 5.14 10.87 9.24
CA ALA A 119 4.85 12.11 9.98
C ALA A 119 3.34 12.43 10.09
N THR A 120 2.59 12.31 8.99
CA THR A 120 1.13 12.54 8.99
C THR A 120 0.40 11.55 9.90
N THR A 121 0.71 10.26 9.78
CA THR A 121 0.17 9.21 10.66
C THR A 121 0.46 9.56 12.13
N LYS A 122 1.72 9.86 12.46
CA LYS A 122 2.11 10.22 13.83
C LYS A 122 1.37 11.45 14.36
N ALA A 123 1.20 12.49 13.54
CA ALA A 123 0.49 13.71 13.93
C ALA A 123 -0.97 13.43 14.29
N VAL A 124 -1.69 12.69 13.44
CA VAL A 124 -3.09 12.31 13.68
C VAL A 124 -3.24 11.41 14.91
N LEU A 125 -2.41 10.36 15.03
CA LEU A 125 -2.49 9.40 16.13
C LEU A 125 -2.16 10.01 17.49
N SER A 126 -1.31 11.04 17.51
CA SER A 126 -0.91 11.75 18.73
C SER A 126 -2.02 12.65 19.28
N HIS A 127 -3.05 12.97 18.49
CA HIS A 127 -4.16 13.78 18.96
C HIS A 127 -4.97 13.07 20.06
N GLY A 128 -5.42 13.82 21.06
CA GLY A 128 -6.17 13.30 22.21
C GLY A 128 -7.46 12.58 21.80
N SER A 129 -8.23 13.21 20.92
CA SER A 129 -9.54 12.72 20.47
C SER A 129 -9.48 11.73 19.29
N PHE A 130 -8.28 11.34 18.83
CA PHE A 130 -8.13 10.47 17.65
C PHE A 130 -8.92 9.16 17.75
N THR A 131 -8.93 8.51 18.91
CA THR A 131 -9.62 7.22 19.08
C THR A 131 -11.14 7.37 19.19
N THR A 132 -11.64 8.58 19.43
CA THR A 132 -13.06 8.89 19.54
C THR A 132 -13.63 9.35 18.21
N ASP A 133 -12.88 10.20 17.49
CA ASP A 133 -13.32 10.79 16.22
C ASP A 133 -12.15 10.85 15.21
N PRO A 134 -11.70 9.69 14.70
CA PRO A 134 -10.49 9.62 13.87
C PRO A 134 -10.62 10.39 12.54
N HIS A 135 -11.81 10.38 11.94
CA HIS A 135 -12.05 11.09 10.68
C HIS A 135 -11.96 12.60 10.85
N LYS A 136 -12.57 13.15 11.90
CA LYS A 136 -12.48 14.58 12.19
C LYS A 136 -11.05 15.01 12.41
N ILE A 137 -10.28 14.27 13.22
CA ILE A 137 -8.87 14.62 13.49
C ILE A 137 -8.03 14.57 12.21
N ALA A 138 -8.22 13.56 11.36
CA ALA A 138 -7.51 13.50 10.09
C ALA A 138 -7.92 14.64 9.14
N SER A 139 -9.21 15.02 9.12
CA SER A 139 -9.71 16.15 8.34
C SER A 139 -9.12 17.46 8.82
N GLU A 140 -9.11 17.73 10.12
CA GLU A 140 -8.50 18.93 10.72
C GLU A 140 -7.00 18.99 10.42
N CYS A 141 -6.27 17.87 10.51
CA CYS A 141 -4.86 17.81 10.13
C CYS A 141 -4.65 18.16 8.65
N TRP A 142 -5.52 17.67 7.76
CA TRP A 142 -5.50 17.99 6.34
C TRP A 142 -5.82 19.46 6.07
N GLU A 143 -6.85 20.02 6.68
CA GLU A 143 -7.21 21.43 6.55
C GLU A 143 -6.10 22.36 7.04
N ASN A 144 -5.50 22.06 8.20
CA ASN A 144 -4.40 22.83 8.78
C ASN A 144 -3.13 22.80 7.91
N SER A 145 -2.98 21.76 7.08
CA SER A 145 -1.90 21.67 6.09
C SER A 145 -2.18 22.42 4.78
N GLN A 146 -3.22 23.27 4.75
CA GLN A 146 -3.73 23.93 3.56
C GLN A 146 -4.18 22.91 2.50
N ARG A 147 -4.72 21.78 2.94
CA ARG A 147 -5.21 20.69 2.10
C ARG A 147 -4.14 20.09 1.18
N ASN A 148 -2.87 20.09 1.61
CA ASN A 148 -1.76 19.64 0.79
C ASN A 148 -0.85 18.61 1.47
N ILE A 149 -1.45 17.54 2.02
CA ILE A 149 -0.71 16.40 2.59
C ILE A 149 -1.21 15.09 1.98
N ALA A 150 -0.57 14.66 0.90
CA ALA A 150 -0.92 13.41 0.23
C ALA A 150 0.17 12.31 0.30
N PRO A 151 0.65 11.91 1.49
CA PRO A 151 1.60 10.82 1.60
C PRO A 151 0.94 9.44 1.39
N ASN A 152 1.76 8.42 1.13
CA ASN A 152 1.38 7.06 0.80
C ASN A 152 0.94 6.20 2.01
N GLY A 153 0.97 6.74 3.24
CA GLY A 153 0.71 6.00 4.49
C GLY A 153 -0.67 5.35 4.60
N ALA A 154 -1.62 5.74 3.72
CA ALA A 154 -2.88 5.02 3.56
C ALA A 154 -2.81 3.91 2.50
N VAL A 155 -2.29 4.18 1.29
CA VAL A 155 -2.30 3.20 0.18
C VAL A 155 -1.42 1.98 0.45
N MET A 156 -0.32 2.17 1.19
CA MET A 156 0.63 1.10 1.50
C MET A 156 0.04 -0.08 2.32
N ARG A 157 -1.05 0.16 3.05
CA ARG A 157 -1.57 -0.78 4.07
C ARG A 157 -2.94 -1.37 3.77
N THR A 158 -3.58 -0.97 2.66
CA THR A 158 -5.01 -1.24 2.44
C THR A 158 -5.32 -2.51 1.66
N SER A 159 -4.34 -3.36 1.32
CA SER A 159 -4.59 -4.55 0.49
C SER A 159 -5.70 -5.47 1.04
N ILE A 160 -5.79 -5.62 2.37
CA ILE A 160 -6.84 -6.38 3.06
C ILE A 160 -8.24 -5.85 2.77
N LEU A 161 -8.42 -4.55 2.51
CA LEU A 161 -9.72 -3.97 2.19
C LEU A 161 -10.16 -4.29 0.76
N GLY A 162 -9.23 -4.64 -0.14
CA GLY A 162 -9.56 -5.19 -1.46
C GLY A 162 -9.83 -6.69 -1.44
N ILE A 163 -9.32 -7.41 -0.43
CA ILE A 163 -9.63 -8.82 -0.18
C ILE A 163 -10.98 -8.95 0.55
N HIS A 164 -11.23 -8.10 1.53
CA HIS A 164 -12.42 -8.18 2.36
C HIS A 164 -13.67 -7.76 1.57
N GLN A 165 -14.67 -8.64 1.52
CA GLN A 165 -15.89 -8.43 0.72
C GLN A 165 -15.59 -8.14 -0.76
N TRP A 166 -14.57 -8.80 -1.32
CA TRP A 166 -14.09 -8.59 -2.70
C TRP A 166 -15.20 -8.79 -3.77
N ASP A 167 -16.25 -9.52 -3.43
CA ASP A 167 -17.42 -9.80 -4.28
C ASP A 167 -18.42 -8.64 -4.34
N ASP A 168 -18.30 -7.63 -3.47
CA ASP A 168 -19.11 -6.42 -3.46
C ASP A 168 -18.23 -5.15 -3.52
N LEU A 169 -18.12 -4.56 -4.72
CA LEU A 169 -17.30 -3.37 -4.94
C LEU A 169 -17.79 -2.13 -4.18
N ASP A 170 -19.09 -2.03 -3.85
CA ASP A 170 -19.59 -0.91 -3.06
C ASP A 170 -19.17 -1.06 -1.59
N SER A 171 -19.13 -2.29 -1.06
CA SER A 171 -18.52 -2.57 0.24
C SER A 171 -17.02 -2.29 0.25
N VAL A 172 -16.26 -2.76 -0.76
CA VAL A 172 -14.83 -2.46 -0.89
C VAL A 172 -14.58 -0.95 -0.92
N PHE A 173 -15.36 -0.20 -1.71
CA PHE A 173 -15.25 1.26 -1.80
C PHE A 173 -15.51 1.93 -0.45
N ARG A 174 -16.64 1.65 0.21
CA ARG A 174 -17.01 2.25 1.49
C ARG A 174 -15.98 1.92 2.58
N ASN A 175 -15.61 0.65 2.72
CA ASN A 175 -14.65 0.17 3.72
C ASN A 175 -13.25 0.76 3.51
N THR A 176 -12.83 0.91 2.25
CA THR A 176 -11.57 1.57 1.91
C THR A 176 -11.54 3.01 2.38
N LEU A 177 -12.60 3.78 2.10
CA LEU A 177 -12.70 5.17 2.54
C LEU A 177 -12.81 5.29 4.06
N GLU A 178 -13.56 4.40 4.69
CA GLU A 178 -13.72 4.34 6.14
C GLU A 178 -12.37 4.25 6.86
N ILE A 179 -11.46 3.41 6.37
CA ILE A 179 -10.12 3.28 6.94
C ILE A 179 -9.16 4.37 6.45
N CYS A 180 -9.18 4.76 5.17
CA CYS A 180 -8.29 5.80 4.64
C CYS A 180 -8.45 7.11 5.42
N LYS A 181 -9.71 7.54 5.61
CA LYS A 181 -10.07 8.80 6.27
C LYS A 181 -9.70 8.86 7.75
N THR A 182 -9.34 7.74 8.38
CA THR A 182 -8.86 7.76 9.78
C THR A 182 -7.52 8.47 9.92
N THR A 183 -6.71 8.58 8.87
CA THR A 183 -5.36 9.19 8.98
C THR A 183 -4.98 10.06 7.80
N HIS A 184 -5.54 9.79 6.62
CA HIS A 184 -5.22 10.49 5.38
C HIS A 184 -6.53 10.94 4.73
N TYR A 185 -6.96 12.14 5.09
CA TYR A 185 -8.22 12.71 4.59
C TYR A 185 -8.11 13.31 3.19
N ASP A 186 -6.89 13.52 2.67
CA ASP A 186 -6.66 14.09 1.34
C ASP A 186 -7.32 13.24 0.22
N PRO A 187 -8.08 13.85 -0.71
CA PRO A 187 -8.73 13.14 -1.81
C PRO A 187 -7.76 12.31 -2.67
N ARG A 188 -6.50 12.72 -2.80
CA ARG A 188 -5.48 11.95 -3.54
C ARG A 188 -5.15 10.63 -2.83
N CYS A 189 -5.06 10.65 -1.49
CA CYS A 189 -4.88 9.44 -0.69
C CYS A 189 -6.11 8.51 -0.82
N GLN A 190 -7.31 9.08 -0.75
CA GLN A 190 -8.56 8.34 -0.95
C GLN A 190 -8.61 7.69 -2.34
N ALA A 191 -8.32 8.44 -3.41
CA ALA A 191 -8.32 7.91 -4.77
C ALA A 191 -7.27 6.79 -4.95
N SER A 192 -6.07 6.96 -4.39
CA SER A 192 -5.02 5.93 -4.48
C SER A 192 -5.37 4.63 -3.75
N THR A 193 -5.98 4.72 -2.57
CA THR A 193 -6.43 3.54 -1.82
C THR A 193 -7.56 2.85 -2.55
N VAL A 194 -8.59 3.60 -2.99
CA VAL A 194 -9.73 3.05 -3.74
C VAL A 194 -9.29 2.39 -5.04
N ALA A 195 -8.39 3.01 -5.81
CA ALA A 195 -7.86 2.40 -7.04
C ALA A 195 -7.18 1.05 -6.75
N THR A 196 -6.35 1.01 -5.71
CA THR A 196 -5.61 -0.21 -5.32
C THR A 196 -6.56 -1.31 -4.85
N THR A 197 -7.47 -1.02 -3.91
CA THR A 197 -8.38 -2.02 -3.34
C THR A 197 -9.40 -2.52 -4.34
N THR A 198 -9.95 -1.64 -5.17
CA THR A 198 -10.86 -2.01 -6.27
C THR A 198 -10.16 -2.94 -7.26
N CYS A 199 -8.91 -2.64 -7.63
CA CYS A 199 -8.14 -3.48 -8.54
C CYS A 199 -7.93 -4.88 -7.97
N ILE A 200 -7.57 -4.98 -6.68
CA ILE A 200 -7.44 -6.28 -5.97
C ILE A 200 -8.78 -7.03 -5.99
N ALA A 201 -9.89 -6.37 -5.64
CA ALA A 201 -11.21 -7.00 -5.63
C ALA A 201 -11.60 -7.54 -7.01
N LEU A 202 -11.41 -6.73 -8.07
CA LEU A 202 -11.68 -7.15 -9.45
C LEU A 202 -10.79 -8.33 -9.89
N MET A 203 -9.53 -8.39 -9.46
CA MET A 203 -8.65 -9.53 -9.71
C MET A 203 -9.17 -10.81 -9.04
N LEU A 204 -9.72 -10.71 -7.83
CA LEU A 204 -10.33 -11.83 -7.11
C LEU A 204 -11.66 -12.25 -7.76
N GLN A 205 -12.50 -11.29 -8.20
CA GLN A 205 -13.71 -11.57 -8.97
C GLN A 205 -13.40 -12.33 -10.26
N GLN A 206 -12.41 -11.88 -11.04
CA GLN A 206 -11.97 -12.62 -12.21
C GLN A 206 -11.52 -14.03 -11.83
N THR A 207 -10.71 -14.18 -10.78
CA THR A 207 -10.24 -15.50 -10.32
C THR A 207 -11.42 -16.42 -9.95
N ALA A 208 -12.44 -15.92 -9.27
CA ALA A 208 -13.61 -16.69 -8.88
C ALA A 208 -14.51 -17.07 -10.08
N HIS A 209 -14.63 -16.20 -11.09
CA HIS A 209 -15.41 -16.47 -12.30
C HIS A 209 -14.70 -17.40 -13.30
N HIS A 210 -13.38 -17.49 -13.21
CA HIS A 210 -12.60 -18.40 -14.04
C HIS A 210 -12.68 -19.83 -13.48
N GLY A 211 -13.49 -20.68 -14.11
CA GLY A 211 -13.54 -22.12 -13.83
C GLY A 211 -12.23 -22.84 -14.17
N ASP A 212 -12.02 -23.99 -13.52
CA ASP A 212 -10.78 -24.76 -13.57
C ASP A 212 -10.39 -25.14 -15.02
N GLY A 213 -9.23 -24.66 -15.49
CA GLY A 213 -8.59 -25.16 -16.70
C GLY A 213 -8.44 -24.19 -17.89
N LYS A 214 -8.94 -22.95 -17.82
CA LYS A 214 -8.60 -21.91 -18.81
C LYS A 214 -7.50 -20.98 -18.30
N LYS A 215 -6.53 -20.66 -19.16
CA LYS A 215 -5.48 -19.66 -18.85
C LYS A 215 -6.17 -18.34 -18.52
N LEU A 216 -5.94 -17.82 -17.31
CA LEU A 216 -6.49 -16.56 -16.84
C LEU A 216 -5.98 -15.42 -17.75
N SER A 217 -6.79 -15.01 -18.73
CA SER A 217 -6.49 -13.86 -19.57
C SER A 217 -6.84 -12.60 -18.77
N LYS A 218 -5.94 -12.18 -17.87
CA LYS A 218 -6.08 -10.91 -17.15
C LYS A 218 -6.03 -9.77 -18.17
N ASN A 219 -7.17 -9.18 -18.50
CA ASN A 219 -7.19 -7.91 -19.22
C ASN A 219 -6.77 -6.81 -18.24
N VAL A 220 -5.45 -6.68 -18.02
CA VAL A 220 -4.84 -5.76 -17.06
C VAL A 220 -5.31 -4.33 -17.33
N ASP A 221 -5.35 -3.91 -18.59
CA ASP A 221 -5.79 -2.55 -18.93
C ASP A 221 -7.26 -2.29 -18.57
N LEU A 222 -8.13 -3.28 -18.73
CA LEU A 222 -9.53 -3.18 -18.29
C LEU A 222 -9.63 -3.05 -16.77
N LEU A 223 -8.89 -3.87 -16.00
CA LEU A 223 -8.87 -3.80 -14.54
C LEU A 223 -8.35 -2.45 -14.03
N ILE A 224 -7.31 -1.92 -14.68
CA ILE A 224 -6.77 -0.59 -14.39
C ILE A 224 -7.80 0.50 -14.70
N LYS A 225 -8.53 0.37 -15.81
CA LYS A 225 -9.57 1.32 -16.19
C LYS A 225 -10.75 1.31 -15.21
N GLN A 226 -11.25 0.13 -14.84
CA GLN A 226 -12.37 0.00 -13.89
C GLN A 226 -12.02 0.51 -12.49
N SER A 227 -10.80 0.21 -12.01
CA SER A 227 -10.31 0.74 -10.72
C SER A 227 -10.11 2.26 -10.76
N TYR A 228 -9.62 2.81 -11.88
CA TYR A 228 -9.54 4.25 -12.10
C TYR A 228 -10.91 4.92 -12.07
N ASP A 229 -11.90 4.38 -12.80
CA ASP A 229 -13.26 4.94 -12.85
C ASP A 229 -13.92 4.94 -11.46
N THR A 230 -13.64 3.92 -10.65
CA THR A 230 -14.10 3.86 -9.25
C THR A 230 -13.42 4.89 -8.37
N ALA A 231 -12.09 5.06 -8.51
CA ALA A 231 -11.32 6.07 -7.77
C ALA A 231 -11.69 7.51 -8.17
N CYS A 232 -12.14 7.75 -9.41
CA CYS A 232 -12.60 9.07 -9.83
C CYS A 232 -13.84 9.56 -9.07
N LYS A 233 -14.61 8.66 -8.43
CA LYS A 233 -15.78 9.02 -7.61
C LYS A 233 -15.44 9.88 -6.39
N VAL A 234 -14.18 9.91 -5.96
CA VAL A 234 -13.72 10.75 -4.83
C VAL A 234 -12.94 11.98 -5.24
N LEU A 235 -12.83 12.23 -6.55
CA LEU A 235 -12.12 13.38 -7.12
C LEU A 235 -13.13 14.36 -7.72
N GLU A 236 -12.88 15.64 -7.51
CA GLU A 236 -13.81 16.71 -7.88
C GLU A 236 -13.52 17.27 -9.27
N THR A 237 -12.23 17.46 -9.60
CA THR A 237 -11.82 18.14 -10.84
C THR A 237 -11.24 17.19 -11.88
N ASP A 238 -11.29 17.59 -13.15
CA ASP A 238 -10.73 16.78 -14.23
C ASP A 238 -9.20 16.77 -14.20
N GLU A 239 -8.56 17.81 -13.67
CA GLU A 239 -7.10 17.85 -13.45
C GLU A 239 -6.67 16.77 -12.44
N GLN A 240 -7.43 16.61 -11.34
CA GLN A 240 -7.16 15.56 -10.35
C GLN A 240 -7.28 14.16 -10.96
N LYS A 241 -8.32 13.94 -11.79
CA LYS A 241 -8.54 12.67 -12.50
C LYS A 241 -7.44 12.41 -13.53
N GLN A 242 -7.04 13.42 -14.30
CA GLN A 242 -5.94 13.32 -15.25
C GLN A 242 -4.61 12.98 -14.56
N GLU A 243 -4.34 13.58 -13.40
CA GLU A 243 -3.15 13.25 -12.60
C GLU A 243 -3.18 11.80 -12.14
N LEU A 244 -4.29 11.34 -11.54
CA LEU A 244 -4.46 9.94 -11.16
C LEU A 244 -4.21 9.00 -12.34
N TRP A 245 -4.81 9.29 -13.50
CA TRP A 245 -4.65 8.48 -14.70
C TRP A 245 -3.20 8.44 -15.18
N PHE A 246 -2.48 9.56 -15.14
CA PHE A 246 -1.06 9.60 -15.51
C PHE A 246 -0.25 8.57 -14.72
N TYR A 247 -0.39 8.54 -13.40
CA TYR A 247 0.36 7.60 -12.55
C TYR A 247 -0.08 6.14 -12.75
N MET A 248 -1.37 5.87 -12.94
CA MET A 248 -1.89 4.51 -13.19
C MET A 248 -1.54 3.98 -14.59
N SER A 249 -1.41 4.85 -15.58
CA SER A 249 -1.20 4.48 -16.99
C SER A 249 0.28 4.41 -17.41
N CYS A 250 1.22 4.80 -16.54
CA CYS A 250 2.66 4.73 -16.81
C CYS A 250 3.11 3.35 -17.37
N THR A 251 3.92 3.39 -18.43
CA THR A 251 4.46 2.17 -19.09
C THR A 251 5.94 1.95 -18.76
N LYS A 252 6.65 3.03 -18.40
CA LYS A 252 8.06 2.99 -17.99
C LYS A 252 8.17 3.49 -16.55
N LEU A 253 8.77 2.67 -15.67
CA LEU A 253 8.97 2.97 -14.26
C LEU A 253 9.61 4.35 -14.01
N LYS A 254 10.58 4.77 -14.84
CA LYS A 254 11.23 6.08 -14.77
C LYS A 254 10.28 7.29 -14.88
N GLN A 255 9.10 7.14 -15.48
CA GLN A 255 8.10 8.21 -15.59
C GLN A 255 7.56 8.63 -14.23
N LEU A 256 7.55 7.71 -13.27
CA LEU A 256 7.03 7.94 -11.93
C LEU A 256 7.96 8.80 -11.07
N GLN A 257 9.25 8.89 -11.42
CA GLN A 257 10.26 9.65 -10.69
C GLN A 257 10.19 9.37 -9.18
N LEU A 258 10.31 8.09 -8.79
CA LEU A 258 9.98 7.62 -7.42
C LEU A 258 10.78 8.28 -6.30
N ALA A 259 11.86 8.97 -6.62
CA ALA A 259 12.67 9.69 -5.64
C ALA A 259 12.86 11.17 -5.98
N GLU A 260 11.88 11.73 -6.69
CA GLU A 260 11.77 13.19 -6.81
C GLU A 260 11.86 13.84 -5.41
N PRO A 261 12.81 14.78 -5.21
CA PRO A 261 12.99 15.45 -3.92
C PRO A 261 11.69 16.08 -3.41
N GLY A 262 11.38 15.89 -2.13
CA GLY A 262 10.15 16.39 -1.51
C GLY A 262 8.86 15.64 -1.88
N LYS A 263 8.93 14.63 -2.78
CA LYS A 263 7.76 13.83 -3.19
C LYS A 263 7.94 12.32 -3.05
N ILE A 264 8.98 11.86 -2.36
CA ILE A 264 9.28 10.42 -2.21
C ILE A 264 8.11 9.62 -1.62
N GLY A 265 7.36 10.24 -0.70
CA GLY A 265 6.17 9.64 -0.08
C GLY A 265 4.87 9.94 -0.81
N TYR A 266 4.87 10.59 -1.99
CA TYR A 266 3.64 10.99 -2.64
C TYR A 266 2.78 9.78 -3.04
N THR A 267 1.50 9.80 -2.65
CA THR A 267 0.62 8.63 -2.76
C THR A 267 0.48 8.10 -4.19
N TYR A 268 0.43 8.97 -5.20
CA TYR A 268 0.33 8.53 -6.59
C TYR A 268 1.61 7.93 -7.16
N LYS A 269 2.79 8.26 -6.61
CA LYS A 269 4.03 7.57 -6.98
C LYS A 269 4.03 6.13 -6.47
N CYS A 270 3.61 5.93 -5.22
CA CYS A 270 3.44 4.59 -4.63
C CYS A 270 2.40 3.77 -5.42
N LEU A 271 1.21 4.35 -5.65
CA LEU A 271 0.17 3.76 -6.51
C LEU A 271 0.72 3.38 -7.88
N GLY A 272 1.35 4.34 -8.56
CA GLY A 272 1.87 4.15 -9.91
C GLY A 272 2.95 3.08 -9.97
N ALA A 273 3.79 2.92 -8.95
CA ALA A 273 4.76 1.84 -8.87
C ALA A 273 4.08 0.47 -8.82
N GLY A 274 3.03 0.33 -7.99
CA GLY A 274 2.22 -0.89 -7.92
C GLY A 274 1.51 -1.20 -9.24
N PHE A 275 0.89 -0.21 -9.87
CA PHE A 275 0.20 -0.38 -11.16
C PHE A 275 1.17 -0.63 -12.32
N TRP A 276 2.35 -0.04 -12.31
CA TRP A 276 3.41 -0.37 -13.26
C TRP A 276 3.87 -1.83 -13.08
N ALA A 277 4.06 -2.28 -11.83
CA ALA A 277 4.44 -3.65 -11.52
C ALA A 277 3.35 -4.66 -11.93
N PHE A 278 2.07 -4.30 -11.78
CA PHE A 278 0.92 -5.12 -12.18
C PHE A 278 0.88 -5.42 -13.68
N LYS A 279 1.40 -4.50 -14.52
CA LYS A 279 1.52 -4.70 -15.97
C LYS A 279 2.68 -5.64 -16.37
N GLN A 280 3.51 -6.08 -15.44
CA GLN A 280 4.66 -6.95 -15.72
C GLN A 280 4.28 -8.42 -15.65
N ASP A 281 5.04 -9.27 -16.32
CA ASP A 281 4.84 -10.72 -16.41
C ASP A 281 5.54 -11.51 -15.29
N ASN A 282 6.39 -10.86 -14.50
CA ASN A 282 7.25 -11.51 -13.53
C ASN A 282 7.35 -10.70 -12.23
N PHE A 283 6.70 -11.21 -11.18
CA PHE A 283 6.65 -10.60 -9.85
C PHE A 283 8.05 -10.21 -9.32
N LYS A 284 8.99 -11.17 -9.29
CA LYS A 284 10.35 -10.96 -8.77
C LYS A 284 11.09 -9.85 -9.52
N LYS A 285 11.08 -9.89 -10.86
CA LYS A 285 11.76 -8.88 -11.68
C LYS A 285 11.12 -7.50 -11.54
N ALA A 286 9.79 -7.43 -11.42
CA ALA A 286 9.08 -6.18 -11.21
C ALA A 286 9.44 -5.57 -9.85
N LEU A 287 9.42 -6.39 -8.79
CA LEU A 287 9.75 -5.96 -7.44
C LEU A 287 11.19 -5.45 -7.34
N ILE A 288 12.18 -6.21 -7.83
CA ILE A 288 13.59 -5.77 -7.85
C ILE A 288 13.75 -4.43 -8.58
N LYS A 289 13.03 -4.21 -9.69
CA LYS A 289 13.10 -2.94 -10.41
C LYS A 289 12.53 -1.78 -9.60
N VAL A 290 11.40 -1.97 -8.91
CA VAL A 290 10.81 -0.93 -8.05
C VAL A 290 11.74 -0.60 -6.89
N VAL A 291 12.23 -1.61 -6.17
CA VAL A 291 13.15 -1.45 -5.04
C VAL A 291 14.42 -0.70 -5.46
N MET A 292 14.98 -1.00 -6.64
CA MET A 292 16.20 -0.35 -7.12
C MET A 292 15.99 1.05 -7.76
N GLU A 293 14.78 1.61 -7.75
CA GLU A 293 14.45 2.86 -8.47
C GLU A 293 14.63 4.14 -7.63
N PHE A 294 14.98 4.07 -6.34
CA PHE A 294 15.14 5.27 -5.50
C PHE A 294 16.41 6.07 -5.85
N TYR A 295 16.24 7.33 -6.28
CA TYR A 295 17.22 8.32 -6.75
C TYR A 295 17.12 9.70 -6.06
N PHE A 296 18.11 10.12 -5.28
CA PHE A 296 18.32 11.55 -5.06
C PHE A 296 19.29 12.09 -6.12
N HIS A 297 18.92 13.20 -6.78
CA HIS A 297 19.90 14.04 -7.48
C HIS A 297 20.71 14.77 -6.39
N ASP A 298 22.03 14.64 -6.44
CA ASP A 298 22.93 15.61 -5.80
C ASP A 298 22.67 16.96 -6.49
N ILE A 299 22.18 17.95 -5.73
CA ILE A 299 22.22 19.37 -6.09
C ILE A 299 23.57 19.91 -5.65
#